data_AF-A0A3N5EPD4-F1
#
_entry.id   AF-A0A3N5EPD4-F1
#
_cell.length_a   1.000
_cell.length_b   1.000
_cell.length_c   1.000
_cell.angle_alpha   90.00
_cell.angle_beta   90.00
_cell.angle_gamma   90.00
#
_symmetry.space_group_name_H-M   'P 1'
#
loop_
_entity.id
_entity.type
_entity.pdbx_description
1 polymer ?
#
loop_
_entity_poly.entity_id
_entity_poly.type
_entity_poly.pdbx_seq_one_letter_code
_entity_poly.pdbx_strand_id
1 'polypeptide(L)'
;MRVIWMSSAMAVALVVAVFASGQGRQTKNGEKGSQVSFKDDVTPILKKHCLPCHAEDNFNPSELSLDSYDNLMAGGKHGSPVVPGEASESIIVQKVGPNPPFGDQMPLAKKKNAGNPDRLSAQEIETLKEWINQGANNN
;
A
#
# COMPACT_ATOMS: atom_id res chain seq x y z
N MET A 1 -5.10 -28.34 -88.62
CA MET A 1 -4.28 -28.54 -87.40
C MET A 1 -4.10 -27.19 -86.68
N ARG A 2 -4.25 -27.20 -85.34
CA ARG A 2 -3.97 -26.15 -84.32
C ARG A 2 -5.09 -25.11 -84.12
N VAL A 3 -6.01 -25.28 -83.15
CA VAL A 3 -5.97 -25.00 -81.67
C VAL A 3 -5.59 -23.53 -81.38
N ILE A 4 -6.37 -22.70 -80.67
CA ILE A 4 -6.70 -22.71 -79.21
C ILE A 4 -7.85 -21.70 -78.96
N TRP A 5 -9.07 -22.16 -78.66
CA TRP A 5 -9.89 -22.00 -77.44
C TRP A 5 -9.87 -20.71 -76.60
N MET A 6 -11.10 -20.25 -76.32
CA MET A 6 -11.58 -19.19 -75.43
C MET A 6 -10.85 -19.09 -74.08
N SER A 7 -10.75 -17.86 -73.56
CA SER A 7 -11.00 -17.56 -72.14
C SER A 7 -11.02 -16.04 -71.90
N SER A 8 -12.16 -15.51 -71.46
CA SER A 8 -12.21 -14.27 -70.68
C SER A 8 -13.50 -14.29 -69.86
N ALA A 9 -13.40 -14.88 -68.67
CA ALA A 9 -14.33 -14.63 -67.58
C ALA A 9 -13.79 -13.43 -66.80
N MET A 10 -14.41 -12.27 -66.94
CA MET A 10 -14.16 -11.14 -66.04
C MET A 10 -14.92 -11.39 -64.74
N ALA A 11 -14.18 -11.69 -63.68
CA ALA A 11 -14.69 -11.78 -62.33
C ALA A 11 -15.07 -10.38 -61.82
N VAL A 12 -16.32 -10.22 -61.41
CA VAL A 12 -16.79 -9.07 -60.62
C VAL A 12 -16.44 -9.35 -59.16
N ALA A 13 -15.57 -8.55 -58.57
CA ALA A 13 -15.36 -8.51 -57.14
C ALA A 13 -15.64 -7.08 -56.66
N LEU A 14 -16.86 -6.88 -56.15
CA LEU A 14 -17.24 -5.66 -55.42
C LEU A 14 -16.44 -5.62 -54.11
N VAL A 15 -15.64 -4.57 -53.96
CA VAL A 15 -14.84 -4.30 -52.76
C VAL A 15 -15.78 -3.99 -51.60
N VAL A 16 -15.78 -4.84 -50.58
CA VAL A 16 -16.46 -4.61 -49.31
C VAL A 16 -15.79 -3.44 -48.59
N ALA A 17 -16.56 -2.39 -48.30
CA ALA A 17 -16.09 -1.25 -47.52
C ALA A 17 -15.81 -1.70 -46.07
N VAL A 18 -14.54 -1.68 -45.68
CA VAL A 18 -14.12 -1.93 -44.30
C VAL A 18 -14.37 -0.66 -43.50
N PHE A 19 -15.42 -0.65 -42.68
CA PHE A 19 -15.61 0.36 -41.64
C PHE A 19 -14.47 0.22 -40.62
N ALA A 20 -13.49 1.10 -40.70
CA ALA A 20 -12.48 1.27 -39.66
C ALA A 20 -13.16 1.91 -38.44
N SER A 21 -13.79 1.08 -37.60
CA SER A 21 -14.26 1.49 -36.28
C SER A 21 -13.04 1.94 -35.47
N GLY A 22 -12.91 3.26 -35.34
CA GLY A 22 -11.97 3.89 -34.44
C GLY A 22 -12.23 3.41 -33.02
N GLN A 23 -11.47 2.41 -32.57
CA GLN A 23 -11.38 2.08 -31.17
C GLN A 23 -10.62 3.23 -30.50
N GLY A 24 -11.38 4.17 -29.95
CA GLY A 24 -10.91 5.04 -28.90
C GLY A 24 -10.34 4.15 -27.79
N ARG A 25 -9.02 4.07 -27.75
CA ARG A 25 -8.28 3.46 -26.66
C ARG A 25 -8.63 4.30 -25.43
N GLN A 26 -9.59 3.82 -24.64
CA GLN A 26 -9.77 4.29 -23.28
C GLN A 26 -8.47 3.95 -22.56
N THR A 27 -7.60 4.94 -22.44
CA THR A 27 -6.54 4.93 -21.46
C THR A 27 -7.24 4.79 -20.12
N LYS A 28 -7.16 3.60 -19.52
CA LYS A 28 -7.45 3.40 -18.10
C LYS A 28 -6.75 4.55 -17.38
N ASN A 29 -7.55 5.45 -16.85
CA ASN A 29 -7.06 6.55 -16.03
C ASN A 29 -6.24 5.90 -14.92
N GLY A 30 -4.98 6.32 -14.79
CA GLY A 30 -4.06 5.75 -13.83
C GLY A 30 -4.70 5.73 -12.46
N GLU A 31 -4.73 4.53 -11.86
CA GLU A 31 -5.15 4.28 -10.50
C GLU A 31 -4.16 5.02 -9.58
N LYS A 32 -4.40 6.32 -9.36
CA LYS A 32 -3.94 6.99 -8.16
C LYS A 32 -4.66 6.25 -7.04
N GLY A 33 -3.94 5.39 -6.33
CA GLY A 33 -4.47 4.69 -5.16
C GLY A 33 -5.21 5.67 -4.28
N SER A 34 -6.38 5.28 -3.79
CA SER A 34 -7.15 6.10 -2.85
C SER A 34 -6.24 6.54 -1.70
N GLN A 35 -6.31 7.83 -1.35
CA GLN A 35 -5.55 8.38 -0.24
C GLN A 35 -5.88 7.60 1.04
N VAL A 36 -4.86 7.10 1.73
CA VAL A 36 -5.04 6.39 3.00
C VAL A 36 -5.38 7.41 4.08
N SER A 37 -6.44 7.13 4.85
CA SER A 37 -6.87 7.98 5.98
C SER A 37 -6.15 7.57 7.25
N PHE A 38 -5.57 8.54 7.96
CA PHE A 38 -5.02 8.29 9.28
C PHE A 38 -6.11 7.84 10.25
N LYS A 39 -7.28 8.48 10.20
CA LYS A 39 -8.39 8.17 11.10
C LYS A 39 -9.02 6.81 10.80
N ASP A 40 -9.31 6.53 9.54
CA ASP A 40 -10.15 5.39 9.17
C ASP A 40 -9.32 4.13 8.85
N ASP A 41 -8.07 4.26 8.39
CA ASP A 41 -7.23 3.13 8.00
C ASP A 41 -6.08 2.86 8.99
N VAL A 42 -5.37 3.90 9.45
CA VAL A 42 -4.17 3.75 10.30
C VAL A 42 -4.52 3.60 11.78
N THR A 43 -5.40 4.45 12.29
CA THR A 43 -5.78 4.47 13.72
C THR A 43 -6.31 3.11 14.21
N PRO A 44 -7.15 2.37 13.45
CA PRO A 44 -7.57 1.02 13.87
C PRO A 44 -6.40 0.04 14.04
N ILE A 45 -5.38 0.13 13.19
CA ILE A 45 -4.16 -0.69 13.26
C ILE A 45 -3.40 -0.36 14.55
N LEU A 46 -3.16 0.93 14.81
CA LEU A 46 -2.46 1.38 16.02
C LEU A 46 -3.21 0.97 17.30
N LYS A 47 -4.53 1.14 17.33
CA LYS A 47 -5.39 0.74 18.45
C LYS A 47 -5.28 -0.74 18.76
N LYS A 48 -5.30 -1.58 17.72
CA LYS A 48 -5.27 -3.03 17.87
C LYS A 48 -3.90 -3.55 18.29
N HIS A 49 -2.83 -3.02 17.70
CA HIS A 49 -1.50 -3.63 17.77
C HIS A 49 -0.49 -2.86 18.61
N CYS A 50 -0.73 -1.59 18.90
CA CYS A 50 0.29 -0.71 19.49
C CYS A 50 -0.13 -0.18 20.87
N LEU A 51 -1.35 0.34 20.99
CA LEU A 51 -1.84 0.96 22.23
C LEU A 51 -1.85 0.07 23.48
N PRO A 52 -1.95 -1.27 23.40
CA PRO A 52 -1.80 -2.11 24.60
C PRO A 52 -0.49 -1.88 25.37
N CYS A 53 0.56 -1.35 24.73
CA CYS A 53 1.84 -1.04 25.37
C CYS A 53 2.35 0.40 25.12
N HIS A 54 1.91 1.05 24.04
CA HIS A 54 2.37 2.38 23.62
C HIS A 54 1.22 3.40 23.63
N ALA A 55 0.58 3.55 24.79
CA ALA A 55 -0.36 4.62 25.08
C ALA A 55 0.24 5.53 26.16
N GLU A 56 -0.25 6.76 26.31
CA GLU A 56 0.25 7.73 27.29
C GLU A 56 0.25 7.17 28.72
N ASP A 57 -0.81 6.43 29.09
CA ASP A 57 -0.97 5.82 30.41
C ASP A 57 -0.15 4.52 30.59
N ASN A 58 0.50 4.03 29.53
CA ASN A 58 1.26 2.78 29.53
C ASN A 58 2.76 3.06 29.45
N PHE A 59 3.43 3.03 30.60
CA PHE A 59 4.87 3.21 30.66
C PHE A 59 5.60 2.14 29.85
N ASN A 60 6.37 2.58 28.85
CA ASN A 60 7.20 1.72 28.02
C ASN A 60 8.64 2.27 27.96
N PRO A 61 9.67 1.42 27.77
CA PRO A 61 11.07 1.85 27.81
C PRO A 61 11.45 2.90 26.76
N SER A 62 10.65 3.03 25.69
CA SER A 62 10.82 4.02 24.63
C SER A 62 10.15 5.37 24.91
N GLU A 63 9.37 5.49 25.98
CA GLU A 63 8.58 6.69 26.29
C GLU A 63 7.73 7.14 25.09
N LEU A 64 7.22 6.17 24.33
CA LEU A 64 6.51 6.40 23.07
C LEU A 64 5.01 6.22 23.30
N SER A 65 4.24 7.27 22.98
CA SER A 65 2.79 7.20 22.90
C SER A 65 2.30 7.29 21.45
N LEU A 66 1.33 6.46 21.10
CA LEU A 66 0.77 6.34 19.75
C LEU A 66 -0.75 6.55 19.73
N ASP A 67 -1.32 7.08 20.82
CA ASP A 67 -2.76 7.28 21.02
C ASP A 67 -3.35 8.48 20.24
N SER A 68 -2.50 9.40 19.83
CA SER A 68 -2.85 10.55 19.01
C SER A 68 -1.85 10.74 17.86
N TYR A 69 -2.29 11.45 16.83
CA TYR A 69 -1.42 11.84 15.71
C TYR A 69 -0.21 12.65 16.21
N ASP A 70 -0.46 13.64 17.07
CA ASP A 70 0.59 14.53 17.57
C ASP A 70 1.64 13.76 18.38
N ASN A 71 1.21 12.82 19.23
CA ASN A 71 2.13 11.97 20.00
C ASN A 71 2.92 11.02 19.08
N LEU A 72 2.25 10.40 18.09
CA LEU A 72 2.90 9.57 17.09
C LEU A 72 4.00 10.34 16.34
N MET A 73 3.73 11.58 15.95
CA MET A 73 4.67 12.40 15.19
C MET A 73 5.75 13.06 16.06
N ALA A 74 5.46 13.35 17.34
CA ALA A 74 6.46 13.80 18.31
C ALA A 74 7.46 12.68 18.64
N GLY A 75 6.96 11.44 18.72
CA GLY A 75 7.74 10.28 19.08
C GLY A 75 8.07 10.21 20.57
N GLY A 76 9.08 9.40 20.90
CA GLY A 76 9.52 9.19 22.27
C GLY A 76 11.02 9.47 22.44
N LYS A 77 11.66 8.71 23.33
CA LYS A 77 13.09 8.81 23.63
C LYS A 77 14.02 8.69 22.41
N HIS A 78 13.56 8.02 21.35
CA HIS A 78 14.32 7.79 20.12
C HIS A 78 13.92 8.72 18.96
N GLY A 79 13.11 9.76 19.23
CA GLY A 79 12.56 10.67 18.23
C GLY A 79 11.32 10.11 17.54
N SER A 80 10.89 10.79 16.47
CA SER A 80 9.71 10.40 15.69
C SER A 80 9.91 9.01 15.06
N PRO A 81 8.95 8.08 15.26
CA PRO A 81 8.97 6.79 14.60
C PRO A 81 8.55 6.85 13.11
N VAL A 82 8.09 8.00 12.63
CA VAL A 82 7.59 8.22 11.26
C VAL A 82 8.41 9.31 10.57
N VAL A 83 8.85 8.99 9.36
CA VAL A 83 9.49 9.93 8.42
C VAL A 83 8.53 10.11 7.24
N PRO A 84 7.78 11.23 7.18
CA PRO A 84 6.84 11.49 6.09
C PRO A 84 7.50 11.38 4.71
N GLY A 85 6.89 10.60 3.82
CA GLY A 85 7.38 10.32 2.47
C GLY A 85 8.34 9.13 2.36
N GLU A 86 8.90 8.65 3.48
CA GLU A 86 9.98 7.64 3.50
C GLU A 86 9.61 6.47 4.41
N ALA A 87 8.72 5.59 3.95
CA ALA A 87 8.27 4.44 4.74
C ALA A 87 9.41 3.47 5.09
N SER A 88 10.42 3.30 4.23
CA SER A 88 11.56 2.40 4.52
C SER A 88 12.45 2.91 5.65
N GLU A 89 12.56 4.23 5.78
CA GLU A 89 13.38 4.90 6.81
C GLU A 89 12.60 5.11 8.12
N SER A 90 11.29 4.92 8.09
CA SER A 90 10.43 5.05 9.26
C SER A 90 10.60 3.87 10.22
N ILE A 91 11.01 4.17 11.46
CA ILE A 91 11.23 3.17 12.51
C ILE A 91 10.00 2.29 12.71
N ILE A 92 8.79 2.85 12.66
CA ILE A 92 7.56 2.06 12.85
C ILE A 92 7.46 0.91 11.83
N VAL A 93 7.80 1.15 10.56
CA VAL A 93 7.77 0.14 9.50
C VAL A 93 8.91 -0.87 9.68
N GLN A 94 10.10 -0.38 10.01
CA GLN A 94 11.27 -1.23 10.28
C GLN A 94 11.02 -2.20 11.44
N LYS A 95 10.38 -1.72 12.51
CA LYS A 95 10.10 -2.52 13.72
C LYS A 95 8.99 -3.54 13.52
N VAL A 96 7.96 -3.26 12.71
CA VAL A 96 6.88 -4.24 12.45
C VAL A 96 7.24 -5.29 11.41
N GLY A 97 8.25 -5.03 10.58
CA GLY A 97 8.77 -5.97 9.58
C GLY A 97 9.43 -7.22 10.19
N PRO A 98 9.59 -8.31 9.40
CA PRO A 98 10.08 -9.60 9.88
C PRO A 98 11.56 -9.58 10.34
N ASN A 99 12.35 -8.60 9.89
CA ASN A 99 13.77 -8.48 10.21
C ASN A 99 14.11 -7.02 10.59
N PRO A 100 13.77 -6.57 11.81
CA PRO A 100 14.13 -5.22 12.24
C PRO A 100 15.65 -5.05 12.24
N PRO A 101 16.16 -3.89 11.80
CA PRO A 101 17.59 -3.60 11.79
C PRO A 101 18.19 -3.49 13.21
N PHE A 102 17.34 -3.33 14.23
CA PHE A 102 17.74 -3.27 15.64
C PHE A 102 16.62 -3.73 16.57
N GLY A 103 17.00 -4.31 17.71
CA GLY A 103 16.09 -4.84 18.72
C GLY A 103 15.13 -5.91 18.18
N ASP A 104 14.07 -6.21 18.93
CA ASP A 104 13.09 -7.23 18.56
C ASP A 104 11.98 -6.69 17.63
N GLN A 105 11.35 -7.57 16.87
CA GLN A 105 10.17 -7.24 16.06
C GLN A 105 9.00 -6.83 16.96
N MET A 106 8.27 -5.80 16.53
CA MET A 106 7.06 -5.31 17.15
C MET A 106 5.80 -5.76 16.39
N PRO A 107 4.69 -6.05 17.08
CA PRO A 107 4.61 -6.25 18.53
C PRO A 107 5.46 -7.44 19.00
N LEU A 108 5.92 -7.40 20.25
CA LEU A 108 6.80 -8.42 20.82
C LEU A 108 6.11 -9.79 20.83
N ALA A 109 6.70 -10.74 20.11
CA ALA A 109 6.23 -12.12 20.10
C ALA A 109 6.73 -12.86 21.35
N LYS A 110 6.01 -12.81 22.48
CA LYS A 110 6.20 -13.76 23.59
C LYS A 110 4.87 -14.17 24.23
N LYS A 111 4.79 -15.48 24.55
CA LYS A 111 3.71 -16.33 25.08
C LYS A 111 2.30 -15.71 25.05
N LYS A 112 1.33 -16.45 24.49
CA LYS A 112 -0.13 -16.15 24.40
C LYS A 112 -0.82 -15.65 25.70
N ASN A 113 -0.10 -15.60 26.82
CA ASN A 113 -0.56 -15.21 28.15
C ASN A 113 0.12 -13.94 28.69
N ALA A 114 0.95 -13.24 27.89
CA ALA A 114 1.67 -12.03 28.31
C ALA A 114 1.00 -10.73 27.88
N GLY A 115 -0.22 -10.80 27.30
CA GLY A 115 -0.99 -9.61 26.89
C GLY A 115 -0.45 -8.88 25.65
N ASN A 116 0.52 -9.43 24.94
CA ASN A 116 1.05 -8.83 23.72
C ASN A 116 0.06 -9.00 22.56
N PRO A 117 -0.17 -7.96 21.74
CA PRO A 117 -0.99 -8.08 20.55
C PRO A 117 -0.31 -8.95 19.48
N ASP A 118 -1.12 -9.47 18.56
CA ASP A 118 -0.64 -10.24 17.42
C ASP A 118 0.24 -9.39 16.49
N ARG A 119 1.05 -10.05 15.66
CA ARG A 119 1.77 -9.35 14.59
C ARG A 119 0.81 -8.80 13.55
N LEU A 120 1.19 -7.68 12.96
CA LEU A 120 0.46 -7.10 11.83
C LEU A 120 0.50 -8.07 10.63
N SER A 121 -0.61 -8.13 9.91
CA SER A 121 -0.69 -8.76 8.60
C SER A 121 0.11 -7.97 7.57
N ALA A 122 0.47 -8.61 6.45
CA ALA A 122 1.15 -7.94 5.35
C ALA A 122 0.35 -6.74 4.81
N GLN A 123 -0.98 -6.83 4.81
CA GLN A 123 -1.85 -5.76 4.34
C GLN A 123 -1.87 -4.57 5.32
N GLU A 124 -1.95 -4.82 6.63
CA GLU A 124 -1.86 -3.75 7.64
C GLU A 124 -0.50 -3.02 7.58
N ILE A 125 0.59 -3.76 7.36
CA ILE A 125 1.92 -3.16 7.15
C ILE A 125 1.93 -2.30 5.88
N GLU A 126 1.31 -2.77 4.80
CA GLU A 126 1.24 -2.02 3.54
C GLU A 126 0.43 -0.73 3.69
N THR A 127 -0.70 -0.77 4.41
CA THR A 127 -1.48 0.43 4.76
C THR A 127 -0.62 1.47 5.48
N LEU A 128 0.20 1.06 6.45
CA LEU A 128 1.11 1.97 7.15
C LEU A 128 2.15 2.57 6.20
N LYS A 129 2.77 1.75 5.34
CA LYS A 129 3.76 2.23 4.37
C LYS A 129 3.16 3.23 3.40
N GLU A 130 2.00 2.91 2.84
CA GLU A 130 1.33 3.75 1.86
C GLU A 130 0.93 5.09 2.48
N TRP A 131 0.36 5.09 3.69
CA TRP A 131 0.07 6.32 4.43
C TRP A 131 1.32 7.18 4.67
N ILE A 132 2.44 6.56 5.07
CA ILE A 132 3.70 7.28 5.28
C ILE A 132 4.23 7.85 3.97
N ASN A 133 4.26 7.06 2.90
CA ASN A 133 4.71 7.50 1.57
C ASN A 133 3.84 8.62 1.00
N GLN A 134 2.56 8.67 1.37
CA GLN A 134 1.63 9.77 1.04
C GLN A 134 1.83 11.03 1.90
N GLY A 135 2.84 11.05 2.78
CA GLY A 135 3.20 12.19 3.60
C GLY A 135 2.70 12.11 5.05
N ALA A 136 2.20 10.95 5.49
CA ALA A 136 1.76 10.74 6.86
C ALA A 136 0.76 11.80 7.36
N ASN A 137 -0.21 12.17 6.52
CA ASN A 137 -1.15 13.26 6.83
C ASN A 137 -2.17 12.84 7.89
N ASN A 138 -2.64 13.79 8.70
CA ASN A 138 -3.76 13.61 9.63
C ASN A 138 -5.09 13.94 8.92
N ASN A 139 -5.68 12.94 8.26
CA ASN A 139 -6.84 13.08 7.35
C ASN A 139 -7.99 12.11 7.65
#